data_AF-A0A2D4HFD8-F1
#
_entry.id   AF-A0A2D4HFD8-F1
#
_cell.length_a   1.000
_cell.length_b   1.000
_cell.length_c   1.000
_cell.angle_alpha   90.00
_cell.angle_beta   90.00
_cell.angle_gamma   90.00
#
_symmetry.space_group_name_H-M   'P 1'
#
loop_
_entity.id
_entity.type
_entity.pdbx_description
1 polymer ?
#
loop_
_entity_poly.entity_id
_entity_poly.type
_entity_poly.pdbx_seq_one_letter_code
_entity_poly.pdbx_strand_id
1 'polypeptide(L)'
;YITEENVKILFSNMEDILDVHNDFLTALEYCLHPEPHSQHELGDVFLKFKEKFIVYEEYCSNHEKALRLLMELNKIPAVRAFLSSCMLLGGRKTTDIPLEGYLLTPIQRICKYPLLLKELAKRTPTKHPDYQAVLNALQAMKTVCTNINETKRQMEKLEALEQLQSHIEGWEGSNLTDISTQLLLQGNLLKISAGN
;
A
#
# COMPACT_ATOMS: atom_id res chain seq x y z
N TYR A 1 -7.29 -18.80 -18.76
CA TYR A 1 -6.86 -17.45 -19.19
C TYR A 1 -6.35 -16.62 -18.03
N ILE A 2 -7.00 -16.64 -16.86
CA ILE A 2 -6.44 -16.11 -15.62
C ILE A 2 -5.81 -17.28 -14.85
N THR A 3 -4.55 -17.16 -14.44
CA THR A 3 -3.85 -18.16 -13.61
C THR A 3 -3.95 -17.76 -12.13
N GLU A 4 -3.65 -18.69 -11.23
CA GLU A 4 -3.54 -18.38 -9.79
C GLU A 4 -2.48 -17.29 -9.54
N GLU A 5 -1.38 -17.32 -10.28
CA GLU A 5 -0.33 -16.30 -10.20
C GLU A 5 -0.86 -14.90 -10.59
N ASN A 6 -1.69 -14.83 -11.64
CA ASN A 6 -2.31 -13.56 -12.02
C ASN A 6 -3.21 -13.02 -10.91
N VAL A 7 -3.94 -13.89 -10.21
CA VAL A 7 -4.82 -13.49 -9.10
C VAL A 7 -3.98 -12.97 -7.92
N LYS A 8 -2.90 -13.66 -7.56
CA LYS A 8 -1.97 -13.23 -6.49
C LYS A 8 -1.39 -11.86 -6.77
N ILE A 9 -0.89 -11.62 -7.99
CA ILE A 9 -0.35 -10.31 -8.36
C ILE A 9 -1.44 -9.24 -8.40
N LEU A 10 -2.63 -9.55 -8.93
CA LEU A 10 -3.69 -8.56 -9.11
C LEU A 10 -4.29 -8.08 -7.78
N PHE A 11 -4.45 -8.97 -6.80
CA PHE A 11 -5.11 -8.66 -5.53
C PHE A 11 -4.17 -8.59 -4.33
N SER A 12 -2.93 -9.08 -4.43
CA SER A 12 -1.96 -9.08 -3.33
C SER A 12 -2.55 -9.71 -2.06
N ASN A 13 -2.20 -9.17 -0.90
CA ASN A 13 -2.73 -9.50 0.42
C ASN A 13 -3.99 -8.68 0.77
N MET A 14 -4.91 -8.48 -0.18
CA MET A 14 -6.14 -7.70 0.08
C MET A 14 -7.01 -8.33 1.18
N GLU A 15 -7.00 -9.65 1.31
CA GLU A 15 -7.75 -10.36 2.37
C GLU A 15 -7.17 -10.05 3.76
N ASP A 16 -5.84 -9.98 3.90
CA ASP A 16 -5.20 -9.59 5.17
C ASP A 16 -5.57 -8.15 5.57
N ILE A 17 -5.64 -7.23 4.58
CA ILE A 17 -6.13 -5.87 4.82
C ILE A 17 -7.59 -5.90 5.28
N LEU A 18 -8.44 -6.71 4.64
CA LEU A 18 -9.84 -6.85 5.02
C LEU A 18 -9.99 -7.33 6.46
N ASP A 19 -9.23 -8.34 6.87
CA ASP A 19 -9.25 -8.88 8.23
C ASP A 19 -8.85 -7.84 9.27
N VAL A 20 -7.76 -7.10 9.03
CA VAL A 20 -7.35 -5.99 9.90
C VAL A 20 -8.45 -4.93 10.01
N HIS A 21 -9.14 -4.62 8.91
CA HIS A 21 -10.21 -3.61 8.92
C HIS A 21 -11.51 -4.11 9.53
N ASN A 22 -11.83 -5.40 9.47
CA ASN A 22 -12.97 -5.98 10.17
C ASN A 22 -12.80 -5.83 11.69
N ASP A 23 -11.61 -6.18 12.20
CA ASP A 23 -11.25 -5.97 13.61
C ASP A 23 -11.28 -4.48 13.98
N PHE A 24 -10.73 -3.62 13.13
CA PHE A 24 -10.62 -2.19 13.37
C PHE A 24 -11.99 -1.51 13.39
N LEU A 25 -12.85 -1.85 12.43
CA LEU A 25 -14.22 -1.36 12.37
C LEU A 25 -15.01 -1.80 13.59
N THR A 26 -14.91 -3.07 13.99
CA THR A 26 -15.57 -3.59 15.20
C THR A 26 -15.16 -2.80 16.44
N ALA A 27 -13.87 -2.49 16.58
CA ALA A 27 -13.38 -1.69 17.70
C ALA A 27 -13.87 -0.23 17.67
N LEU A 28 -13.94 0.38 16.49
CA LEU A 28 -14.49 1.73 16.32
C LEU A 28 -15.99 1.77 16.64
N GLU A 29 -16.77 0.82 16.13
CA GLU A 29 -18.21 0.74 16.38
C GLU A 29 -18.51 0.52 17.86
N TYR A 30 -17.75 -0.34 18.54
CA TYR A 30 -17.86 -0.53 19.98
C TYR A 30 -17.63 0.79 20.76
N CYS A 31 -16.60 1.56 20.40
CA CYS A 31 -16.31 2.86 21.02
C CYS A 31 -17.37 3.93 20.70
N LEU A 32 -18.11 3.78 19.60
CA LEU A 32 -19.09 4.75 19.12
C LEU A 32 -20.54 4.34 19.37
N HIS A 33 -20.78 3.24 20.08
CA HIS A 33 -22.13 2.73 20.32
C HIS A 33 -22.93 3.63 21.31
N PRO A 34 -24.26 3.81 21.12
CA PRO A 34 -25.07 3.36 19.99
C PRO A 34 -24.92 4.24 18.74
N GLU A 35 -24.47 5.47 18.93
CA GLU A 35 -24.15 6.42 17.86
C GLU A 35 -23.02 7.37 18.33
N PRO A 36 -22.29 8.02 17.41
CA PRO A 36 -21.16 8.88 17.77
C PRO A 36 -21.57 10.08 18.63
N HIS A 37 -20.93 10.24 19.78
CA HIS A 37 -21.10 11.39 20.66
C HIS A 37 -19.76 12.05 20.99
N SER A 38 -19.79 13.32 21.40
CA SER A 38 -18.60 14.15 21.58
C SER A 38 -17.68 13.70 22.72
N GLN A 39 -18.17 12.92 23.69
CA GLN A 39 -17.37 12.36 24.78
C GLN A 39 -16.62 11.08 24.42
N HIS A 40 -16.91 10.46 23.26
CA HIS A 40 -16.27 9.20 22.88
C HIS A 40 -14.79 9.39 22.57
N GLU A 41 -14.03 8.33 22.83
CA GLU A 41 -12.58 8.32 22.70
C GLU A 41 -12.17 7.33 21.61
N LEU A 42 -11.46 7.81 20.60
CA LEU A 42 -11.04 7.02 19.43
C LEU A 42 -9.53 6.90 19.30
N GLY A 43 -8.77 7.77 19.95
CA GLY A 43 -7.31 7.80 19.83
C GLY A 43 -6.66 6.46 20.15
N ASP A 44 -7.10 5.81 21.23
CA ASP A 44 -6.55 4.53 21.67
C ASP A 44 -6.85 3.37 20.69
N VAL A 45 -7.96 3.44 19.95
CA VAL A 45 -8.28 2.45 18.91
C VAL A 45 -7.22 2.51 17.81
N PHE A 46 -6.87 3.71 17.32
CA PHE A 46 -5.80 3.85 16.33
C PHE A 46 -4.44 3.40 16.86
N LEU A 47 -4.12 3.73 18.11
CA LEU A 47 -2.86 3.33 18.74
C LEU A 47 -2.73 1.81 18.87
N LYS A 48 -3.82 1.12 19.21
CA LYS A 48 -3.89 -0.35 19.28
C LYS A 48 -3.66 -1.02 17.93
N PHE A 49 -4.07 -0.38 16.84
CA PHE A 49 -4.02 -0.96 15.48
C PHE A 49 -2.83 -0.49 14.63
N LYS A 50 -2.06 0.51 15.08
CA LYS A 50 -0.97 1.13 14.30
C LYS A 50 0.01 0.10 13.70
N GLU A 51 0.35 -0.95 14.47
CA GLU A 51 1.30 -2.00 14.05
C GLU A 51 0.66 -3.00 13.08
N LYS A 52 -0.66 -3.25 13.22
CA LYS A 52 -1.41 -4.12 12.31
C LYS A 52 -1.50 -3.53 10.89
N PHE A 53 -1.39 -2.22 10.73
CA PHE A 53 -1.40 -1.58 9.41
C PHE A 53 -0.12 -1.83 8.58
N ILE A 54 0.88 -2.55 9.10
CA ILE A 54 2.06 -2.97 8.33
C ILE A 54 1.71 -3.80 7.09
N VAL A 55 0.55 -4.48 7.07
CA VAL A 55 0.06 -5.23 5.90
C VAL A 55 -0.05 -4.37 4.63
N TYR A 56 -0.17 -3.04 4.79
CA TYR A 56 -0.20 -2.11 3.66
C TYR A 56 1.14 -1.96 2.94
N GLU A 57 2.26 -2.31 3.57
CA GLU A 57 3.58 -2.21 2.93
C GLU A 57 3.67 -3.14 1.72
N GLU A 58 3.21 -4.39 1.86
CA GLU A 58 3.15 -5.36 0.77
C GLU A 58 2.19 -4.89 -0.33
N TYR A 59 0.95 -4.55 0.03
CA TYR A 59 -0.06 -4.13 -0.93
C TYR A 59 0.38 -2.92 -1.76
N CYS A 60 0.90 -1.88 -1.10
CA CYS A 60 1.33 -0.65 -1.77
C CYS A 60 2.53 -0.86 -2.68
N SER A 61 3.43 -1.78 -2.31
CA SER A 61 4.61 -2.11 -3.12
C SER A 61 4.25 -2.95 -4.34
N ASN A 62 3.25 -3.84 -4.22
CA ASN A 62 2.78 -4.67 -5.33
C ASN A 62 1.82 -3.93 -6.29
N HIS A 63 1.13 -2.87 -5.85
CA HIS A 63 0.05 -2.23 -6.60
C HIS A 63 0.43 -1.80 -8.03
N GLU A 64 1.65 -1.34 -8.26
CA GLU A 64 2.08 -0.95 -9.61
C GLU A 64 2.17 -2.15 -10.57
N LYS A 65 2.65 -3.30 -10.08
CA LYS A 65 2.65 -4.56 -10.82
C LYS A 65 1.23 -5.03 -11.11
N ALA A 66 0.34 -4.92 -10.11
CA ALA A 66 -1.08 -5.26 -10.25
C ALA A 66 -1.75 -4.46 -11.36
N LEU A 67 -1.55 -3.13 -11.41
CA LEU A 67 -2.12 -2.28 -12.45
C LEU A 67 -1.56 -2.59 -13.85
N ARG A 68 -0.24 -2.79 -13.97
CA ARG A 68 0.38 -3.21 -15.24
C ARG A 68 -0.19 -4.53 -15.73
N LEU A 69 -0.33 -5.52 -14.84
CA LEU A 69 -0.93 -6.80 -15.17
C LEU A 69 -2.39 -6.65 -15.60
N LEU A 70 -3.18 -5.85 -14.88
CA LEU A 70 -4.59 -5.60 -15.22
C LEU A 70 -4.73 -4.98 -16.62
N MET A 71 -3.85 -4.05 -16.99
CA MET A 71 -3.82 -3.48 -18.34
C MET A 71 -3.57 -4.55 -19.40
N GLU A 72 -2.63 -5.48 -19.18
CA GLU A 72 -2.37 -6.59 -20.11
C GLU A 72 -3.54 -7.58 -20.18
N LEU A 73 -4.12 -7.95 -19.04
CA LEU A 73 -5.27 -8.85 -18.97
C LEU A 73 -6.49 -8.27 -19.68
N ASN A 74 -6.71 -6.95 -19.59
CA ASN A 74 -7.80 -6.27 -20.27
C ASN A 74 -7.67 -6.23 -21.81
N LYS A 75 -6.48 -6.51 -22.37
CA LYS A 75 -6.31 -6.72 -23.81
C LYS A 75 -6.90 -8.04 -24.29
N ILE A 76 -7.11 -9.01 -23.39
CA ILE A 76 -7.70 -10.31 -23.70
C ILE A 76 -9.23 -10.21 -23.56
N PRO A 77 -10.02 -10.26 -24.66
CA PRO A 77 -11.46 -9.98 -24.60
C PRO A 77 -12.23 -10.87 -23.63
N ALA A 78 -11.89 -12.16 -23.55
CA ALA A 78 -12.53 -13.12 -22.65
C ALA A 78 -12.26 -12.78 -21.17
N VAL A 79 -11.05 -12.34 -20.83
CA VAL A 79 -10.67 -11.96 -19.47
C VAL A 79 -11.34 -10.64 -19.08
N ARG A 80 -11.30 -9.64 -19.96
CA ARG A 80 -12.00 -8.37 -19.75
C ARG A 80 -13.50 -8.56 -19.51
N ALA A 81 -14.15 -9.41 -20.32
CA ALA A 81 -15.55 -9.76 -20.14
C ALA A 81 -15.80 -10.43 -18.79
N PHE A 82 -14.95 -11.40 -18.42
CA PHE A 82 -15.03 -12.07 -17.12
C PHE A 82 -14.91 -11.09 -15.95
N LEU A 83 -13.89 -10.22 -15.92
CA LEU A 83 -13.73 -9.22 -14.86
C LEU A 83 -14.92 -8.25 -14.79
N SER A 84 -15.44 -7.84 -15.95
CA SER A 84 -16.64 -7.00 -16.03
C SER A 84 -17.88 -7.72 -15.48
N SER A 85 -18.02 -9.02 -15.76
CA SER A 85 -19.09 -9.85 -15.19
C SER A 85 -18.96 -10.00 -13.68
N CYS A 86 -17.74 -10.17 -13.15
CA CYS A 86 -17.51 -10.20 -11.70
C CYS A 86 -17.95 -8.89 -11.04
N MET A 87 -17.60 -7.74 -11.64
CA MET A 87 -18.02 -6.42 -11.15
C MET A 87 -19.56 -6.28 -11.14
N LEU A 88 -20.22 -6.72 -12.22
CA LEU A 88 -21.68 -6.66 -12.33
C LEU A 88 -22.38 -7.55 -11.31
N LEU A 89 -21.92 -8.80 -11.17
CA LEU A 89 -22.46 -9.75 -10.19
C LEU A 89 -22.19 -9.30 -8.74
N GLY A 90 -21.09 -8.58 -8.52
CA GLY A 90 -20.78 -7.90 -7.26
C GLY A 90 -21.60 -6.62 -7.02
N GLY A 91 -22.62 -6.34 -7.85
CA GLY A 91 -23.54 -5.22 -7.69
C GLY A 91 -23.03 -3.87 -8.22
N ARG A 92 -21.95 -3.86 -9.03
CA ARG A 92 -21.40 -2.63 -9.63
C ARG A 92 -21.96 -2.42 -11.03
N LYS A 93 -22.31 -1.18 -11.36
CA LYS A 93 -22.74 -0.80 -12.72
C LYS A 93 -21.53 -0.52 -13.59
N THR A 94 -21.69 -0.62 -14.90
CA THR A 94 -20.62 -0.29 -15.87
C THR A 94 -20.24 1.20 -15.87
N THR A 95 -21.09 2.05 -15.31
CA THR A 95 -20.84 3.49 -15.10
C THR A 95 -20.12 3.79 -13.78
N ASP A 96 -19.98 2.81 -12.90
CA ASP A 96 -19.31 2.99 -11.62
C ASP A 96 -17.79 3.01 -11.81
N ILE A 97 -17.07 3.19 -10.71
CA ILE A 97 -15.60 3.17 -10.67
C ILE A 97 -15.11 1.85 -11.28
N PRO A 98 -14.12 1.87 -12.20
CA PRO A 98 -13.59 0.64 -12.77
C PRO A 98 -12.74 -0.13 -11.74
N LEU A 99 -12.40 -1.40 -12.04
CA LEU A 99 -11.69 -2.27 -11.10
C LEU A 99 -10.37 -1.64 -10.60
N GLU A 100 -9.63 -0.98 -11.48
CA GLU A 100 -8.41 -0.22 -11.18
C GLU A 100 -8.63 0.78 -10.02
N GLY A 101 -9.78 1.45 -10.03
CA GLY A 101 -10.14 2.43 -9.00
C GLY A 101 -10.43 1.77 -7.65
N TYR A 102 -11.03 0.57 -7.65
CA TYR A 102 -11.22 -0.22 -6.42
C TYR A 102 -9.90 -0.73 -5.85
N LEU A 103 -8.99 -1.20 -6.70
CA LEU A 103 -7.63 -1.62 -6.30
C LEU A 103 -6.81 -0.44 -5.74
N LEU A 104 -7.12 0.80 -6.11
CA LEU A 104 -6.46 1.99 -5.55
C LEU A 104 -6.98 2.38 -4.15
N THR A 105 -8.16 1.89 -3.76
CA THR A 105 -8.82 2.35 -2.52
C THR A 105 -8.02 2.09 -1.24
N PRO A 106 -7.27 0.99 -1.05
CA PRO A 106 -6.48 0.80 0.16
C PRO A 106 -5.41 1.89 0.31
N ILE A 107 -4.70 2.22 -0.78
CA ILE A 107 -3.67 3.28 -0.81
C ILE A 107 -4.29 4.64 -0.45
N GLN A 108 -5.46 4.95 -1.01
CA GLN A 108 -6.16 6.19 -0.69
C GLN A 108 -6.64 6.20 0.77
N ARG A 109 -7.10 5.05 1.29
CA ARG A 109 -7.67 4.94 2.63
C ARG A 109 -6.62 5.14 3.71
N ILE A 110 -5.47 4.48 3.61
CA ILE A 110 -4.41 4.60 4.61
C ILE A 110 -3.91 6.05 4.72
N CYS A 111 -3.79 6.74 3.58
CA CYS A 111 -3.42 8.17 3.51
C CYS A 111 -4.48 9.13 4.06
N LYS A 112 -5.74 8.71 4.19
CA LYS A 112 -6.81 9.55 4.76
C LYS A 112 -6.78 9.59 6.29
N TYR A 113 -6.26 8.58 6.97
CA TYR A 113 -6.29 8.55 8.44
C TYR A 113 -5.55 9.73 9.09
N PRO A 114 -4.35 10.15 8.65
CA PRO A 114 -3.72 11.36 9.18
C PRO A 114 -4.56 12.62 8.97
N LEU A 115 -5.30 12.72 7.86
CA LEU A 115 -6.15 13.89 7.56
C LEU A 115 -7.37 13.92 8.49
N LEU A 116 -8.03 12.79 8.66
CA LEU A 116 -9.18 12.65 9.55
C LEU A 116 -8.79 12.90 11.02
N LEU A 117 -7.68 12.32 11.49
CA LEU A 117 -7.17 12.52 12.85
C LEU A 117 -6.68 13.96 13.08
N LYS A 118 -6.16 14.64 12.04
CA LYS A 118 -5.81 16.06 12.13
C LYS A 118 -7.05 16.92 12.34
N GLU A 119 -8.14 16.64 11.63
CA GLU A 119 -9.39 17.36 11.85
C GLU A 119 -10.03 16.98 13.20
N LEU A 120 -9.98 15.71 13.61
CA LEU A 120 -10.44 15.29 14.94
C LEU A 120 -9.68 16.01 16.05
N ALA A 121 -8.34 16.06 15.99
CA ALA A 121 -7.49 16.76 16.96
C ALA A 121 -7.84 18.25 17.09
N LYS A 122 -8.24 18.92 15.99
CA LYS A 122 -8.70 20.32 16.02
C LYS A 122 -10.04 20.48 16.73
N ARG A 123 -10.87 19.44 16.75
CA ARG A 123 -12.21 19.44 17.35
C ARG A 123 -12.24 18.82 18.75
N THR A 124 -11.15 18.19 19.20
CA THR A 124 -10.98 17.68 20.56
C THR A 124 -10.33 18.75 21.44
N PRO A 125 -11.04 19.31 22.44
CA PRO A 125 -10.47 20.31 23.36
C PRO A 125 -9.33 19.74 24.21
N THR A 126 -8.39 20.57 24.66
CA THR A 126 -7.25 20.15 25.51
C THR A 126 -7.63 19.50 26.84
N LYS A 127 -8.85 19.78 27.34
CA LYS A 127 -9.40 19.17 28.56
C LYS A 127 -10.17 17.86 28.31
N HIS A 128 -10.39 17.49 27.05
CA HIS A 128 -11.07 16.26 26.69
C HIS A 128 -10.16 15.05 26.96
N PRO A 129 -10.69 13.93 27.50
CA PRO A 129 -9.87 12.75 27.81
C PRO A 129 -9.12 12.20 26.58
N ASP A 130 -9.77 12.15 25.42
CA ASP A 130 -9.17 11.67 24.16
C ASP A 130 -8.09 12.60 23.56
N TYR A 131 -7.89 13.82 24.08
CA TYR A 131 -7.04 14.83 23.42
C TYR A 131 -5.62 14.31 23.14
N GLN A 132 -4.97 13.76 24.16
CA GLN A 132 -3.60 13.27 24.02
C GLN A 132 -3.54 12.00 23.15
N ALA A 133 -4.52 11.10 23.30
CA ALA A 133 -4.59 9.88 22.52
C ALA A 133 -4.78 10.17 21.03
N VAL A 134 -5.62 11.13 20.65
CA VAL A 134 -5.81 11.57 19.25
C VAL A 134 -4.54 12.19 18.67
N LEU A 135 -3.82 13.02 19.44
CA LEU A 135 -2.54 13.57 18.99
C LEU A 135 -1.49 12.48 18.74
N ASN A 136 -1.41 11.50 19.64
CA ASN A 136 -0.51 10.37 19.51
C ASN A 136 -0.91 9.50 18.31
N ALA A 137 -2.21 9.23 18.14
CA ALA A 137 -2.75 8.50 16.99
C ALA A 137 -2.44 9.21 15.67
N LEU A 138 -2.57 10.54 15.61
CA LEU A 138 -2.21 11.33 14.44
C LEU A 138 -0.74 11.12 14.04
N GLN A 139 0.18 11.17 15.01
CA GLN A 139 1.59 10.93 14.73
C GLN A 139 1.84 9.48 14.32
N ALA A 140 1.21 8.51 15.01
CA ALA A 140 1.32 7.10 14.65
C ALA A 140 0.89 6.84 13.20
N MET A 141 -0.25 7.36 12.77
CA MET A 141 -0.73 7.17 11.40
C MET A 141 0.09 7.91 10.35
N LYS A 142 0.73 9.04 10.70
CA LYS A 142 1.74 9.66 9.83
C LYS A 142 2.95 8.74 9.66
N THR A 143 3.47 8.18 10.75
CA THR A 143 4.59 7.23 10.72
C THR A 143 4.25 6.00 9.89
N VAL A 144 3.05 5.42 10.05
CA VAL A 144 2.58 4.31 9.21
C VAL A 144 2.64 4.67 7.71
N CYS A 145 2.12 5.83 7.32
CA CYS A 145 2.20 6.28 5.92
C CYS A 145 3.64 6.48 5.44
N THR A 146 4.51 7.05 6.28
CA THR A 146 5.93 7.21 5.96
C THR A 146 6.62 5.86 5.76
N ASN A 147 6.39 4.90 6.65
CA ASN A 147 6.99 3.57 6.57
C ASN A 147 6.59 2.86 5.27
N ILE A 148 5.29 2.84 4.94
CA ILE A 148 4.78 2.28 3.68
C ILE A 148 5.47 2.91 2.47
N ASN A 149 5.60 4.24 2.46
CA ASN A 149 6.25 4.95 1.37
C ASN A 149 7.75 4.62 1.27
N GLU A 150 8.45 4.49 2.39
CA GLU A 150 9.87 4.11 2.39
C GLU A 150 10.09 2.65 2.00
N THR A 151 9.24 1.71 2.46
CA THR A 151 9.30 0.31 2.03
C THR A 151 9.09 0.19 0.52
N LYS A 152 8.09 0.90 -0.02
CA LYS A 152 7.88 0.96 -1.47
C LYS A 152 9.11 1.50 -2.20
N ARG A 153 9.68 2.62 -1.73
CA ARG A 153 10.90 3.24 -2.31
C ARG A 153 12.10 2.29 -2.29
N GLN A 154 12.24 1.50 -1.24
CA GLN A 154 13.31 0.50 -1.13
C GLN A 154 13.10 -0.66 -2.10
N MET A 155 11.87 -1.15 -2.25
CA MET A 155 11.55 -2.19 -3.24
C MET A 155 11.82 -1.71 -4.67
N GLU A 156 11.42 -0.48 -5.02
CA GLU A 156 11.71 0.10 -6.35
C GLU A 156 13.22 0.16 -6.64
N LYS A 157 14.05 0.45 -5.62
CA LYS A 157 15.52 0.45 -5.76
C LYS A 157 16.09 -0.94 -5.99
N LEU A 158 15.58 -1.96 -5.30
CA LEU A 158 16.02 -3.33 -5.48
C LEU A 158 15.61 -3.86 -6.87
N GLU A 159 14.38 -3.60 -7.29
CA GLU A 159 13.91 -3.95 -8.63
C GLU A 159 14.73 -3.27 -9.73
N ALA A 160 15.14 -2.01 -9.52
CA ALA A 160 16.01 -1.31 -10.44
C ALA A 160 17.42 -1.94 -10.53
N LEU A 161 17.94 -2.49 -9.43
CA LEU A 161 19.22 -3.23 -9.43
C LEU A 161 19.09 -4.56 -10.17
N GLU A 162 18.01 -5.30 -9.97
CA GLU A 162 17.75 -6.55 -10.69
C GLU A 162 17.63 -6.31 -12.20
N GLN A 163 16.86 -5.27 -12.57
CA GLN A 163 16.76 -4.85 -13.96
C GLN A 163 18.11 -4.40 -14.51
N LEU A 164 18.91 -3.63 -13.77
CA LEU A 164 20.24 -3.22 -14.23
C LEU A 164 21.11 -4.44 -14.51
N GLN A 165 21.17 -5.38 -13.56
CA GLN A 165 21.97 -6.60 -13.70
C GLN A 165 21.55 -7.43 -14.91
N SER A 166 20.24 -7.55 -15.19
CA SER A 166 19.76 -8.32 -16.34
C SER A 166 20.17 -7.76 -17.71
N HIS A 167 20.61 -6.50 -17.77
CA HIS A 167 21.11 -5.87 -18.99
C HIS A 167 22.65 -5.98 -19.14
N ILE A 168 23.35 -6.60 -18.18
CA ILE A 168 24.81 -6.78 -18.22
C ILE A 168 25.12 -8.20 -18.71
N GLU A 169 25.70 -8.31 -19.89
CA GLU A 169 26.18 -9.59 -20.42
C GLU A 169 27.45 -10.06 -19.69
N GLY A 170 27.55 -11.37 -19.47
CA GLY A 170 28.74 -11.96 -18.83
C GLY A 170 28.91 -11.57 -17.36
N TRP A 171 27.82 -11.39 -16.62
CA TRP A 171 27.88 -11.11 -15.18
C TRP A 171 28.65 -12.19 -14.42
N GLU A 172 29.63 -11.77 -13.62
CA GLU A 172 30.44 -12.65 -12.76
C GLU A 172 30.25 -12.25 -11.29
N GLY A 173 30.15 -13.24 -10.39
CA GLY A 173 30.04 -13.03 -8.95
C GLY A 173 28.60 -13.05 -8.40
N SER A 174 28.41 -12.49 -7.21
CA SER A 174 27.09 -12.40 -6.52
C SER A 174 26.16 -11.42 -7.23
N ASN A 175 24.85 -11.52 -6.98
CA ASN A 175 23.90 -10.55 -7.52
C ASN A 175 24.11 -9.17 -6.89
N LEU A 176 23.73 -8.11 -7.61
CA LEU A 176 23.76 -6.74 -7.09
C LEU A 176 22.93 -6.62 -5.81
N THR A 177 21.76 -7.25 -5.77
CA THR A 177 20.85 -7.23 -4.62
C THR A 177 21.38 -7.97 -3.39
N ASP A 178 22.37 -8.85 -3.54
CA ASP A 178 22.97 -9.57 -2.40
C ASP A 178 23.91 -8.66 -1.59
N ILE A 179 24.49 -7.64 -2.22
CA ILE A 179 25.55 -6.80 -1.63
C ILE A 179 25.25 -5.30 -1.66
N SER A 180 24.22 -4.87 -2.39
CA SER A 180 23.85 -3.47 -2.57
C SER A 180 22.35 -3.25 -2.42
N THR A 181 21.98 -2.08 -1.93
CA THR A 181 20.56 -1.69 -1.71
C THR A 181 20.07 -0.62 -2.68
N GLN A 182 20.99 0.07 -3.37
CA GLN A 182 20.65 1.10 -4.34
C GLN A 182 21.83 1.45 -5.25
N LEU A 183 21.52 1.87 -6.48
CA LEU A 183 22.45 2.57 -7.35
C LEU A 183 22.56 4.04 -6.91
N LEU A 184 23.77 4.51 -6.63
CA LEU A 184 24.02 5.90 -6.23
C LEU A 184 24.28 6.82 -7.42
N LEU A 185 25.06 6.35 -8.39
CA LEU A 185 25.47 7.13 -9.55
C LEU A 185 25.86 6.21 -10.71
N GLN A 186 25.55 6.63 -11.94
CA GLN A 186 26.04 6.02 -13.17
C GLN A 186 26.44 7.09 -14.18
N GLY A 187 27.44 6.80 -15.02
CA GLY A 187 27.90 7.72 -16.06
C GLY A 187 29.03 7.15 -16.90
N ASN A 188 29.27 7.77 -18.06
CA ASN A 188 30.34 7.38 -18.96
C ASN A 188 31.67 8.01 -18.50
N LEU A 189 32.70 7.19 -18.35
CA LEU A 189 34.03 7.60 -17.91
C LEU A 189 35.13 6.98 -18.77
N LEU A 190 36.26 7.68 -18.90
CA LEU A 190 37.48 7.13 -19.51
C LEU A 190 38.35 6.49 -18.42
N LYS A 191 38.46 5.16 -18.43
CA LYS A 191 39.34 4.40 -17.53
C LYS A 191 40.66 4.09 -18.27
N ILE A 192 41.79 4.60 -17.77
CA ILE A 192 43.13 4.26 -18.26
C ILE A 192 43.74 3.25 -17.28
N SER A 193 44.08 2.05 -17.78
CA SER A 193 44.75 1.01 -16.98
C SER A 193 46.23 0.93 -17.40
N ALA A 194 47.15 0.77 -16.45
CA ALA A 194 48.56 0.55 -16.79
C ALA A 194 48.70 -0.78 -17.54
N GLY A 195 49.35 -0.75 -18.70
CA GLY A 195 49.65 -1.98 -19.44
C GLY A 195 50.56 -2.88 -18.62
N ASN A 196 50.26 -4.17 -18.58
CA ASN A 196 51.12 -5.21 -18.00
C ASN A 196 52.46 -5.30 -18.73
#